data_AF-A0A9R0ZWQ5-F1
#
_entry.id   AF-A0A9R0ZWQ5-F1
#
_cell.length_a   1.000
_cell.length_b   1.000
_cell.length_c   1.000
_cell.angle_alpha   90.00
_cell.angle_beta   90.00
_cell.angle_gamma   90.00
#
_symmetry.space_group_name_H-M   'P 1'
#
loop_
_entity.id
_entity.type
_entity.pdbx_description
1 polymer ?
#
loop_
_entity_poly.entity_id
_entity_poly.type
_entity_poly.pdbx_seq_one_letter_code
_entity_poly.pdbx_strand_id
1 'polypeptide(L)'
;MAMASSSGLRSCSAVGVPSLLAPSSRDFGFDPLGLATVPENFERNNMGCAVRGMDDVQPGVLVPEALGLGNWVKAQEWAALPDGQATYLGNPVPWGNLPTILAIEFLAIAFAEQQRTMEKDPEKKKYPGGAFDPLGFSKDPAKFEELKLKEIKNGRLAMLAFVGFCVQQSAYPGTGPLENLATHLADPWHNNIGDIVIPRNIYGP
;
A
#
# COMPACT_ATOMS: atom_id res chain seq x y z
N MET A 1 -10.83 -38.18 -0.73
CA MET A 1 -10.02 -37.87 -1.94
C MET A 1 -10.39 -36.44 -2.33
N ALA A 2 -9.66 -35.37 -2.05
CA ALA A 2 -8.29 -35.13 -1.54
C ALA A 2 -8.36 -33.99 -0.48
N MET A 3 -7.80 -34.14 0.72
CA MET A 3 -6.49 -33.61 1.13
C MET A 3 -5.95 -32.43 0.29
N ALA A 4 -5.86 -31.24 0.89
CA ALA A 4 -4.59 -30.63 1.34
C ALA A 4 -4.61 -29.08 1.29
N SER A 5 -3.94 -28.48 2.28
CA SER A 5 -3.33 -27.13 2.25
C SER A 5 -4.16 -25.92 2.71
N SER A 6 -4.30 -25.77 4.04
CA SER A 6 -4.27 -24.42 4.64
C SER A 6 -3.81 -24.40 6.12
N SER A 7 -3.24 -25.49 6.62
CA SER A 7 -2.86 -25.68 8.03
C SER A 7 -1.64 -24.84 8.48
N GLY A 8 -1.02 -24.07 7.59
CA GLY A 8 0.29 -23.44 7.82
C GLY A 8 0.31 -22.02 8.41
N LEU A 9 -0.82 -21.34 8.61
CA LEU A 9 -0.85 -19.93 9.05
C LEU A 9 -1.59 -19.65 10.37
N ARG A 10 -2.04 -20.69 11.07
CA ARG A 10 -2.78 -20.56 12.33
C ARG A 10 -1.84 -20.56 13.55
N SER A 11 -0.90 -19.62 13.63
CA SER A 11 -0.09 -19.47 14.85
C SER A 11 -0.90 -18.83 16.00
N CYS A 12 -1.89 -17.98 15.69
CA CYS A 12 -2.83 -17.40 16.66
C CYS A 12 -4.14 -18.19 16.84
N SER A 13 -4.15 -19.51 16.62
CA SER A 13 -5.40 -20.30 16.72
C SER A 13 -5.91 -20.55 18.16
N ALA A 14 -5.13 -20.16 19.17
CA ALA A 14 -5.48 -20.33 20.59
C ALA A 14 -6.05 -19.07 21.25
N VAL A 15 -6.14 -17.95 20.53
CA VAL A 15 -6.71 -16.68 21.05
C VAL A 15 -8.20 -16.67 20.72
N GLY A 16 -9.05 -16.44 21.73
CA GLY A 16 -10.49 -16.35 21.55
C GLY A 16 -10.83 -15.29 20.51
N VAL A 17 -11.51 -15.70 19.43
CA VAL A 17 -11.90 -14.79 18.35
C VAL A 17 -13.05 -13.92 18.86
N PRO A 18 -12.97 -12.58 18.76
CA PRO A 18 -14.09 -11.71 19.11
C PRO A 18 -15.36 -12.07 18.32
N SER A 19 -16.54 -11.94 18.92
CA SER A 19 -17.81 -12.44 18.38
C SER A 19 -18.18 -11.89 16.99
N LEU A 20 -17.72 -10.67 16.65
CA LEU A 20 -17.93 -10.04 15.34
C LEU A 20 -16.94 -10.49 14.25
N LEU A 21 -15.86 -11.18 14.63
CA LEU A 21 -14.82 -11.73 13.75
C LEU A 21 -15.02 -13.24 13.47
N ALA A 22 -16.23 -13.76 13.72
CA ALA A 22 -16.63 -15.12 13.34
C ALA A 22 -16.30 -15.39 11.85
N PRO A 23 -16.07 -16.65 11.44
CA PRO A 23 -15.20 -17.00 10.30
C PRO A 23 -15.81 -16.60 8.96
N SER A 24 -15.71 -15.32 8.62
CA SER A 24 -15.86 -14.82 7.27
C SER A 24 -14.58 -15.20 6.52
N SER A 25 -14.68 -15.58 5.25
CA SER A 25 -13.54 -16.03 4.44
C SER A 25 -12.39 -15.01 4.37
N ARG A 26 -12.65 -13.75 4.74
CA ARG A 26 -11.73 -12.60 4.68
C ARG A 26 -11.02 -12.30 6.01
N ASP A 27 -11.47 -12.87 7.12
CA ASP A 27 -11.02 -12.48 8.46
C ASP A 27 -10.15 -13.57 9.12
N PHE A 28 -8.93 -13.20 9.50
CA PHE A 28 -8.00 -14.09 10.21
C PHE A 28 -8.06 -13.94 11.74
N GLY A 29 -9.03 -13.19 12.27
CA GLY A 29 -9.22 -12.99 13.72
C GLY A 29 -8.14 -12.13 14.40
N PHE A 30 -7.39 -11.32 13.65
CA PHE A 30 -6.37 -10.44 14.20
C PHE A 30 -6.99 -9.10 14.62
N ASP A 31 -7.42 -9.01 15.89
CA ASP A 31 -7.81 -7.76 16.55
C ASP A 31 -7.43 -7.78 18.04
N PRO A 32 -6.14 -7.60 18.38
CA PRO A 32 -5.70 -7.59 19.77
C PRO A 32 -6.15 -6.34 20.54
N LEU A 33 -6.56 -5.27 19.84
CA LEU A 33 -6.95 -3.99 20.43
C LEU A 33 -8.47 -3.82 20.56
N GLY A 34 -9.27 -4.75 20.05
CA GLY A 34 -10.73 -4.69 20.13
C GLY A 34 -11.35 -3.54 19.33
N LEU A 35 -10.68 -3.07 18.27
CA LEU A 35 -11.15 -1.95 17.44
C LEU A 35 -12.40 -2.31 16.63
N ALA A 36 -12.66 -3.61 16.44
CA ALA A 36 -13.80 -4.14 15.71
C ALA A 36 -14.99 -4.52 16.61
N THR A 37 -15.00 -4.11 17.89
CA THR A 37 -16.10 -4.41 18.83
C THR A 37 -17.42 -3.71 18.49
N VAL A 38 -17.36 -2.58 17.79
CA VAL A 38 -18.52 -1.81 17.32
C VAL A 38 -18.72 -2.08 15.81
N PRO A 39 -19.92 -2.49 15.36
CA PRO A 39 -20.16 -2.88 13.97
C PRO A 39 -19.91 -1.74 12.97
N GLU A 40 -20.23 -0.50 13.34
CA GLU A 40 -19.95 0.69 12.50
C GLU A 40 -18.44 0.91 12.30
N ASN A 41 -17.65 0.78 13.36
CA ASN A 41 -16.19 0.91 13.28
C ASN A 41 -15.59 -0.23 12.45
N PHE A 42 -16.12 -1.45 12.56
CA PHE A 42 -15.69 -2.58 11.76
C PHE A 42 -15.90 -2.33 10.27
N GLU A 43 -17.08 -1.85 9.85
CA GLU A 43 -17.35 -1.55 8.45
C GLU A 43 -16.48 -0.41 7.92
N ARG A 44 -16.26 0.63 8.74
CA ARG A 44 -15.37 1.76 8.41
C ARG A 44 -13.91 1.30 8.27
N ASN A 45 -13.43 0.44 9.15
CA ASN A 45 -12.07 -0.08 9.11
C ASN A 45 -11.87 -1.01 7.89
N ASN A 46 -12.86 -1.84 7.57
CA ASN A 46 -12.84 -2.67 6.36
C ASN A 46 -12.86 -1.83 5.08
N MET A 47 -13.64 -0.75 5.06
CA MET A 47 -13.62 0.20 3.95
C MET A 47 -12.25 0.87 3.83
N GLY A 48 -11.68 1.35 4.94
CA GLY A 48 -10.36 1.97 4.95
C GLY A 48 -9.26 1.02 4.48
N CYS A 49 -9.31 -0.25 4.88
CA CYS A 49 -8.38 -1.28 4.45
C CYS A 49 -8.51 -1.59 2.95
N ALA A 50 -9.74 -1.68 2.42
CA ALA A 50 -9.96 -1.89 0.99
C ALA A 50 -9.38 -0.72 0.17
N VAL A 51 -9.75 0.52 0.52
CA VAL A 51 -9.31 1.72 -0.21
C VAL A 51 -7.79 1.84 -0.21
N ARG A 52 -7.16 1.76 0.97
CA ARG A 52 -5.70 1.81 1.08
C ARG A 52 -5.01 0.64 0.37
N GLY A 53 -5.70 -0.49 0.24
CA GLY A 53 -5.19 -1.67 -0.45
C GLY A 53 -5.23 -1.53 -1.97
N MET A 54 -6.07 -0.63 -2.49
CA MET A 54 -6.19 -0.28 -3.91
C MET A 54 -5.25 0.86 -4.31
N ASP A 55 -4.70 1.61 -3.34
CA ASP A 55 -3.67 2.60 -3.60
C ASP A 55 -2.39 1.87 -4.04
N ASP A 56 -2.26 1.61 -5.34
CA ASP A 56 -1.14 0.93 -6.01
C ASP A 56 0.14 1.79 -6.00
N VAL A 57 0.62 2.14 -4.80
CA VAL A 57 1.78 3.02 -4.61
C VAL A 57 3.09 2.33 -5.00
N GLN A 58 3.18 1.00 -4.86
CA GLN A 58 4.45 0.26 -5.00
C GLN A 58 4.99 0.26 -6.43
N PRO A 59 4.20 -0.01 -7.49
CA PRO A 59 4.68 0.11 -8.87
C PRO A 59 5.14 1.53 -9.21
N GLY A 60 4.46 2.56 -8.69
CA GLY A 60 4.84 3.96 -8.90
C GLY A 60 6.18 4.34 -8.27
N VAL A 61 6.60 3.65 -7.22
CA VAL A 61 7.92 3.82 -6.60
C VAL A 61 9.00 3.02 -7.36
N LEU A 62 8.72 1.75 -7.67
CA LEU A 62 9.73 0.83 -8.21
C LEU A 62 9.99 1.01 -9.71
N VAL A 63 8.98 1.34 -10.51
CA VAL A 63 9.11 1.43 -11.97
C VAL A 63 10.01 2.60 -12.40
N PRO A 64 9.81 3.84 -11.90
CA PRO A 64 10.69 4.95 -12.27
C PRO A 64 12.13 4.75 -11.83
N GLU A 65 12.35 4.12 -10.67
CA GLU A 65 13.68 3.77 -10.16
C GLU A 65 14.35 2.74 -11.07
N ALA A 66 13.63 1.67 -11.46
CA ALA A 66 14.15 0.66 -12.37
C ALA A 66 14.45 1.20 -13.78
N LEU A 67 13.72 2.23 -14.23
CA LEU A 67 13.96 2.92 -15.50
C LEU A 67 15.08 3.97 -15.41
N GLY A 68 15.68 4.17 -14.24
CA GLY A 68 16.76 5.14 -14.03
C GLY A 68 16.32 6.60 -14.03
N LEU A 69 15.02 6.87 -13.85
CA LEU A 69 14.45 8.23 -13.83
C LEU A 69 14.65 8.95 -12.48
N GLY A 70 15.28 8.28 -11.53
CA GLY A 70 15.50 8.77 -10.18
C GLY A 70 14.62 8.05 -9.16
N ASN A 71 15.05 8.13 -7.90
CA ASN A 71 14.34 7.56 -6.77
C ASN A 71 13.06 8.37 -6.45
N TRP A 72 12.09 7.75 -5.78
CA TRP A 72 10.81 8.39 -5.42
C TRP A 72 10.96 9.68 -4.61
N VAL A 73 12.03 9.80 -3.79
CA VAL A 73 12.35 11.04 -3.07
C VAL A 73 12.91 12.11 -4.02
N LYS A 74 13.84 11.73 -4.90
CA LYS A 74 14.41 12.65 -5.92
C LYS A 74 13.35 13.16 -6.88
N ALA A 75 12.35 12.33 -7.18
CA ALA A 75 11.20 12.69 -8.00
C ALA A 75 10.32 13.78 -7.38
N GLN A 76 10.50 14.16 -6.11
CA GLN A 76 9.76 15.25 -5.45
C GLN A 76 10.62 16.49 -5.18
N GLU A 77 11.95 16.41 -5.34
CA GLU A 77 12.87 17.52 -5.01
C GLU A 77 12.66 18.76 -5.90
N TRP A 78 12.21 18.59 -7.14
CA TRP A 78 11.91 19.71 -8.04
C TRP A 78 10.88 20.67 -7.44
N ALA A 79 9.95 20.20 -6.60
CA ALA A 79 8.94 21.04 -5.96
C ALA A 79 9.51 22.00 -4.91
N ALA A 80 10.71 21.73 -4.37
CA ALA A 80 11.33 22.59 -3.36
C ALA A 80 12.09 23.78 -3.98
N LEU A 81 12.31 23.77 -5.30
CA LEU A 81 13.03 24.83 -6.02
C LEU A 81 12.05 25.89 -6.55
N PRO A 82 12.37 27.19 -6.46
CA PRO A 82 11.46 28.28 -6.88
C PRO A 82 11.12 28.28 -8.38
N ASP A 83 12.03 27.78 -9.22
CA ASP A 83 11.84 27.61 -10.67
C ASP A 83 11.77 26.14 -11.09
N GLY A 84 11.43 25.25 -10.16
CA GLY A 84 11.40 23.81 -10.39
C GLY A 84 10.26 23.38 -11.31
N GLN A 85 10.60 22.63 -12.36
CA GLN A 85 9.65 22.07 -13.31
C GLN A 85 9.66 20.55 -13.24
N ALA A 86 8.47 19.94 -13.12
CA ALA A 86 8.33 18.49 -13.18
C ALA A 86 8.79 17.94 -14.54
N THR A 87 9.58 16.86 -14.51
CA THR A 87 9.95 16.10 -15.70
C THR A 87 9.24 14.76 -15.68
N TYR A 88 8.63 14.40 -16.81
CA TYR A 88 7.99 13.10 -16.99
C TYR A 88 8.73 12.33 -18.06
N LEU A 89 9.29 11.16 -17.72
CA LEU A 89 10.16 10.36 -18.59
C LEU A 89 11.34 11.18 -19.17
N GLY A 90 11.86 12.15 -18.42
CA GLY A 90 12.93 13.04 -18.86
C GLY A 90 12.48 14.27 -19.66
N ASN A 91 11.19 14.40 -19.98
CA ASN A 91 10.65 15.53 -20.74
C ASN A 91 10.02 16.58 -19.80
N PRO A 92 10.34 17.88 -19.94
CA PRO A 92 9.77 18.93 -19.10
C PRO A 92 8.29 19.14 -19.43
N VAL A 93 7.45 19.13 -18.41
CA VAL A 93 6.01 19.25 -18.57
C VAL A 93 5.60 20.73 -18.54
N PRO A 94 4.88 21.26 -19.55
CA PRO A 94 4.54 22.69 -19.62
C PRO A 94 3.70 23.21 -18.45
N TRP A 95 2.87 22.35 -17.86
CA TRP A 95 2.09 22.62 -16.64
C TRP A 95 2.78 22.13 -15.36
N GLY A 96 4.09 21.89 -15.42
CA GLY A 96 4.92 21.31 -14.36
C GLY A 96 5.24 22.23 -13.19
N ASN A 97 4.52 23.34 -13.03
CA ASN A 97 4.74 24.31 -11.95
C ASN A 97 4.01 23.88 -10.68
N LEU A 98 4.67 24.01 -9.52
CA LEU A 98 4.11 23.58 -8.23
C LEU A 98 2.70 24.12 -7.95
N PRO A 99 2.41 25.43 -8.11
CA PRO A 99 1.07 25.96 -7.81
C PRO A 99 -0.01 25.41 -8.74
N THR A 100 0.34 25.14 -10.01
CA THR A 100 -0.58 24.62 -11.01
C THR A 100 -0.92 23.16 -10.71
N ILE A 101 0.08 22.33 -10.42
CA ILE A 101 -0.13 20.92 -10.08
C ILE A 101 -0.95 20.80 -8.80
N LEU A 102 -0.61 21.55 -7.75
CA LEU A 102 -1.33 21.51 -6.47
C LEU A 102 -2.80 21.93 -6.64
N ALA A 103 -3.08 22.96 -7.43
CA ALA A 103 -4.46 23.38 -7.69
C ALA A 103 -5.26 22.30 -8.43
N ILE A 104 -4.66 21.66 -9.45
CA ILE A 104 -5.31 20.58 -10.20
C ILE A 104 -5.54 19.37 -9.29
N GLU A 105 -4.53 18.97 -8.52
CA GLU A 105 -4.60 17.85 -7.58
C GLU A 105 -5.69 18.08 -6.54
N PHE A 106 -5.69 19.25 -5.89
CA PHE A 106 -6.70 19.58 -4.88
C PHE A 106 -8.12 19.52 -5.47
N LEU A 107 -8.35 20.13 -6.63
CA LEU A 107 -9.67 20.12 -7.26
C LEU A 107 -10.09 18.71 -7.70
N ALA A 108 -9.18 17.94 -8.29
CA ALA A 108 -9.46 16.60 -8.79
C ALA A 108 -9.73 15.61 -7.64
N ILE A 109 -8.85 15.58 -6.63
CA ILE A 109 -9.00 14.67 -5.47
C ILE A 109 -10.18 15.09 -4.61
N ALA A 110 -10.37 16.39 -4.34
CA ALA A 110 -11.53 16.83 -3.56
C ALA A 110 -12.84 16.47 -4.26
N PHE A 111 -12.92 16.63 -5.59
CA PHE A 111 -14.11 16.22 -6.34
C PHE A 111 -14.30 14.70 -6.28
N ALA A 112 -13.27 13.91 -6.55
CA ALA A 112 -13.34 12.45 -6.54
C ALA A 112 -13.71 11.87 -5.16
N GLU A 113 -13.08 12.37 -4.10
CA GLU A 113 -13.38 11.96 -2.72
C GLU A 113 -14.77 12.41 -2.27
N GLN A 114 -15.23 13.58 -2.74
CA GLN A 114 -16.58 14.05 -2.45
C GLN A 114 -17.63 13.17 -3.12
N GLN A 115 -17.45 12.79 -4.38
CA GLN A 115 -18.34 11.83 -5.05
C GLN A 115 -18.40 10.50 -4.28
N ARG A 116 -17.25 10.01 -3.79
CA ARG A 116 -17.19 8.79 -2.96
C ARG A 116 -17.88 8.94 -1.60
N THR A 117 -17.85 10.15 -1.02
CA THR A 117 -18.48 10.43 0.27
C THR A 117 -20.00 10.53 0.16
N MET A 118 -20.50 11.01 -0.99
CA MET A 118 -21.94 11.10 -1.28
C MET A 118 -22.61 9.72 -1.43
N GLU A 119 -21.86 8.67 -1.73
CA GLU A 119 -22.37 7.30 -1.77
C GLU A 119 -22.69 6.78 -0.35
N LYS A 120 -23.94 6.39 -0.13
CA LYS A 120 -24.47 5.94 1.18
C LYS A 120 -24.45 4.42 1.34
N ASP A 121 -24.43 3.65 0.25
CA ASP A 121 -24.42 2.19 0.31
C ASP A 121 -23.03 1.67 0.71
N PRO A 122 -22.87 0.99 1.85
CA PRO A 122 -21.55 0.56 2.34
C PRO A 122 -20.89 -0.48 1.42
N GLU A 123 -21.68 -1.32 0.75
CA GLU A 123 -21.15 -2.30 -0.21
C GLU A 123 -20.66 -1.67 -1.50
N LYS A 124 -21.42 -0.73 -2.09
CA LYS A 124 -21.01 0.00 -3.30
C LYS A 124 -19.82 0.92 -3.03
N LYS A 125 -19.70 1.44 -1.81
CA LYS A 125 -18.57 2.25 -1.38
C LYS A 125 -17.25 1.47 -1.32
N LYS A 126 -17.33 0.14 -1.12
CA LYS A 126 -16.18 -0.79 -1.17
C LYS A 126 -15.98 -1.36 -2.57
N TYR A 127 -17.07 -1.71 -3.25
CA TYR A 127 -17.09 -2.36 -4.55
C TYR A 127 -18.11 -1.67 -5.46
N PRO A 128 -17.75 -0.55 -6.11
CA PRO A 128 -18.70 0.25 -6.87
C PRO A 128 -19.22 -0.46 -8.13
N GLY A 129 -18.45 -1.41 -8.69
CA GLY A 129 -18.82 -2.16 -9.89
C GLY A 129 -19.11 -1.26 -11.09
N GLY A 130 -19.77 -1.80 -12.12
CA GLY A 130 -20.23 -1.02 -13.27
C GLY A 130 -19.08 -0.40 -14.08
N ALA A 131 -18.98 0.94 -14.06
CA ALA A 131 -17.94 1.68 -14.79
C ALA A 131 -16.51 1.36 -14.32
N PHE A 132 -16.36 0.88 -13.08
CA PHE A 132 -15.07 0.45 -12.50
C PHE A 132 -14.75 -1.03 -12.77
N ASP A 133 -15.64 -1.78 -13.43
CA ASP A 133 -15.40 -3.16 -13.90
C ASP A 133 -15.76 -3.30 -15.40
N PRO A 134 -15.00 -2.65 -16.30
CA PRO A 134 -15.28 -2.69 -17.74
C PRO A 134 -15.12 -4.10 -18.34
N LEU A 135 -14.36 -4.98 -17.67
CA LEU A 135 -14.11 -6.37 -18.11
C LEU A 135 -15.11 -7.38 -17.52
N GLY A 136 -15.99 -6.94 -16.61
CA GLY A 136 -17.09 -7.74 -16.07
C GLY A 136 -16.63 -8.97 -15.28
N PHE A 137 -15.52 -8.85 -14.54
CA PHE A 137 -15.01 -9.93 -13.68
C PHE A 137 -15.91 -10.23 -12.47
N SER A 138 -16.89 -9.37 -12.18
CA SER A 138 -17.83 -9.49 -11.06
C SER A 138 -19.06 -10.38 -11.32
N LYS A 139 -19.14 -11.06 -12.48
CA LYS A 139 -20.34 -11.84 -12.88
C LYS A 139 -20.55 -13.14 -12.10
N ASP A 140 -19.47 -13.80 -11.70
CA ASP A 140 -19.52 -15.07 -10.97
C ASP A 140 -19.32 -14.82 -9.47
N PRO A 141 -20.32 -15.04 -8.59
CA PRO A 141 -20.21 -14.69 -7.16
C PRO A 141 -19.08 -15.45 -6.44
N ALA A 142 -18.85 -16.72 -6.81
CA ALA A 142 -17.77 -17.53 -6.24
C ALA A 142 -16.37 -17.02 -6.63
N LYS A 143 -16.18 -16.63 -7.91
CA LYS A 143 -14.91 -16.04 -8.35
C LYS A 143 -14.72 -14.63 -7.80
N PHE A 144 -15.80 -13.89 -7.62
CA PHE A 144 -15.76 -12.55 -7.04
C PHE A 144 -15.28 -12.59 -5.58
N GLU A 145 -15.75 -13.56 -4.78
CA GLU A 145 -15.21 -13.76 -3.43
C GLU A 145 -13.73 -14.13 -3.43
N GLU A 146 -13.28 -14.96 -4.37
CA GLU A 146 -11.86 -15.30 -4.52
C GLU A 146 -11.01 -14.08 -4.93
N LEU A 147 -11.51 -13.25 -5.85
CA LEU A 147 -10.84 -12.03 -6.29
C LEU A 147 -10.74 -11.00 -5.16
N LYS A 148 -11.80 -10.83 -4.36
CA LYS A 148 -11.75 -10.00 -3.14
C LYS A 148 -10.71 -10.49 -2.15
N LEU A 149 -10.56 -11.80 -1.99
CA LEU A 149 -9.53 -12.37 -1.11
C LEU A 149 -8.12 -12.10 -1.64
N LYS A 150 -7.92 -12.19 -2.95
CA LYS A 150 -6.64 -11.85 -3.60
C LYS A 150 -6.30 -10.37 -3.43
N GLU A 151 -7.27 -9.50 -3.64
CA GLU A 151 -7.15 -8.05 -3.44
C GLU A 151 -6.74 -7.71 -2.01
N ILE A 152 -7.45 -8.21 -0.99
CA ILE A 152 -7.12 -7.90 0.42
C ILE A 152 -5.73 -8.44 0.82
N LYS A 153 -5.33 -9.62 0.32
CA LYS A 153 -4.00 -10.16 0.59
C LYS A 153 -2.90 -9.32 -0.05
N ASN A 154 -3.09 -8.91 -1.30
CA ASN A 154 -2.14 -8.04 -2.00
C ASN A 154 -2.11 -6.63 -1.38
N GLY A 155 -3.25 -6.06 -1.03
CA GLY A 155 -3.36 -4.76 -0.37
C GLY A 155 -2.66 -4.73 1.00
N ARG A 156 -2.78 -5.80 1.81
CA ARG A 156 -2.05 -5.91 3.08
C ARG A 156 -0.53 -6.03 2.87
N LEU A 157 -0.11 -6.78 1.85
CA LEU A 157 1.30 -6.88 1.48
C LEU A 157 1.85 -5.54 0.97
N ALA A 158 1.07 -4.83 0.17
CA ALA A 158 1.37 -3.49 -0.36
C ALA A 158 1.56 -2.46 0.76
N MET A 159 0.65 -2.41 1.74
CA MET A 159 0.78 -1.53 2.90
C MET A 159 2.05 -1.83 3.71
N LEU A 160 2.36 -3.11 3.92
CA LEU A 160 3.57 -3.52 4.64
C LEU A 160 4.84 -3.12 3.86
N ALA A 161 4.84 -3.31 2.53
CA ALA A 161 5.94 -2.90 1.66
C ALA A 161 6.16 -1.37 1.70
N PHE A 162 5.08 -0.59 1.67
CA PHE A 162 5.17 0.87 1.76
C PHE A 162 5.75 1.34 3.10
N VAL A 163 5.33 0.75 4.23
CA VAL A 163 5.96 1.01 5.53
C VAL A 163 7.44 0.65 5.50
N GLY A 164 7.80 -0.47 4.86
CA GLY A 164 9.19 -0.86 4.63
C GLY A 164 9.98 0.20 3.85
N PHE A 165 9.43 0.73 2.75
CA PHE A 165 10.08 1.79 1.96
C PHE A 165 10.30 3.07 2.77
N CYS A 166 9.32 3.48 3.57
CA CYS A 166 9.46 4.65 4.45
C CYS A 166 10.55 4.45 5.52
N VAL A 167 10.59 3.28 6.17
CA VAL A 167 11.59 2.97 7.20
C VAL A 167 12.99 2.87 6.59
N GLN A 168 13.13 2.22 5.44
CA GLN A 168 14.40 2.11 4.73
C GLN A 168 14.94 3.48 4.28
N GLN A 169 14.07 4.34 3.75
CA GLN A 169 14.44 5.71 3.38
C GLN A 169 14.84 6.56 4.59
N SER A 170 14.19 6.37 5.73
CA SER A 170 14.56 7.06 6.98
C SER A 170 15.92 6.60 7.51
N ALA A 171 16.22 5.30 7.41
CA ALA A 171 17.49 4.73 7.84
C ALA A 171 18.64 5.07 6.86
N TYR A 172 18.36 5.09 5.57
CA TYR A 172 19.30 5.41 4.49
C TYR A 172 18.74 6.58 3.66
N PRO A 173 18.99 7.83 4.09
CA PRO A 173 18.45 8.99 3.40
C PRO A 173 19.05 9.14 2.00
N GLY A 174 18.18 9.24 1.00
CA GLY A 174 18.53 9.45 -0.40
C GLY A 174 18.61 8.18 -1.25
N THR A 175 18.58 6.99 -0.65
CA THR A 175 18.66 5.72 -1.39
C THR A 175 17.29 5.22 -1.81
N GLY A 176 17.22 4.50 -2.92
CA GLY A 176 15.99 3.89 -3.38
C GLY A 176 15.79 2.46 -2.85
N PRO A 177 14.53 1.96 -2.79
CA PRO A 177 14.28 0.58 -2.39
C PRO A 177 14.97 -0.46 -3.28
N LEU A 178 15.15 -0.21 -4.59
CA LEU A 178 15.88 -1.11 -5.47
C LEU A 178 17.40 -1.05 -5.21
N GLU A 179 17.94 0.14 -4.93
CA GLU A 179 19.33 0.34 -4.52
C GLU A 179 19.65 -0.37 -3.18
N ASN A 180 18.74 -0.28 -2.21
CA ASN A 180 18.86 -0.99 -0.94
C ASN A 180 18.81 -2.52 -1.13
N LEU A 181 17.98 -3.00 -2.06
CA LEU A 181 17.97 -4.42 -2.43
C LEU A 181 19.28 -4.84 -3.09
N ALA A 182 19.83 -4.04 -4.00
CA ALA A 182 21.12 -4.32 -4.64
C ALA A 182 22.27 -4.38 -3.61
N THR A 183 22.28 -3.48 -2.64
CA THR A 183 23.26 -3.45 -1.54
C THR A 183 23.16 -4.69 -0.65
N HIS A 184 21.94 -5.15 -0.35
CA HIS A 184 21.73 -6.40 0.39
C HIS A 184 22.11 -7.64 -0.43
N LEU A 185 21.90 -7.63 -1.76
CA LEU A 185 22.32 -8.73 -2.63
C LEU A 185 23.83 -8.80 -2.80
N ALA A 186 24.53 -7.67 -2.74
CA ALA A 186 25.99 -7.61 -2.82
C ALA A 186 26.66 -8.31 -1.62
N ASP A 187 26.18 -8.04 -0.39
CA ASP A 187 26.69 -8.67 0.83
C ASP A 187 25.55 -9.03 1.81
N PRO A 188 24.90 -10.18 1.64
CA PRO A 188 23.69 -10.53 2.41
C PRO A 188 23.93 -10.70 3.91
N TRP A 189 25.17 -10.98 4.32
CA TRP A 189 25.52 -11.20 5.73
C TRP A 189 25.97 -9.92 6.46
N HIS A 190 26.33 -8.87 5.72
CA HIS A 190 26.90 -7.64 6.28
C HIS A 190 26.06 -6.40 5.99
N ASN A 191 25.11 -6.47 5.06
CA ASN A 191 24.22 -5.35 4.72
C ASN A 191 22.78 -5.73 5.06
N ASN A 192 22.46 -5.74 6.34
CA ASN A 192 21.13 -6.08 6.83
C ASN A 192 20.58 -5.05 7.82
N ILE A 193 19.34 -5.26 8.27
CA ILE A 193 18.71 -4.38 9.26
C ILE A 193 19.46 -4.37 10.61
N GLY A 194 20.29 -5.38 10.87
CA GLY A 194 21.07 -5.51 12.10
C GLY A 194 22.06 -4.38 12.31
N ASP A 195 22.64 -3.81 11.24
CA ASP A 195 23.59 -2.70 11.37
C ASP A 195 22.90 -1.36 11.65
N ILE A 196 21.60 -1.26 11.36
CA ILE A 196 20.76 -0.10 11.72
C ILE A 196 20.24 -0.23 13.14
N VAL A 197 19.81 -1.43 13.53
CA VAL A 197 19.28 -1.72 14.86
C VAL A 197 20.40 -1.72 15.92
N ILE A 198 21.56 -2.23 15.56
CA ILE A 198 22.77 -2.24 16.40
C ILE A 198 23.88 -1.50 15.63
N PRO A 199 24.03 -0.18 15.84
CA PRO A 199 25.02 0.62 15.14
C PRO A 199 26.43 0.18 15.51
N ARG A 200 27.08 -0.63 14.67
CA ARG A 200 28.46 -1.11 14.89
C ARG A 200 29.52 -0.02 14.73
N ASN A 201 29.18 1.07 14.05
CA ASN A 201 29.99 2.27 13.88
C ASN A 201 30.20 3.09 15.18
N ILE A 202 29.43 2.81 16.24
CA ILE A 202 29.59 3.45 17.55
C ILE A 202 30.32 2.54 18.57
N TYR A 203 30.34 1.22 18.34
CA TYR A 203 30.82 0.22 19.31
C TYR A 203 31.98 -0.69 18.83
N GLY A 204 32.57 -0.43 17.66
CA GLY A 204 33.83 -1.06 17.22
C GLY A 204 35.04 -0.16 17.47
N PRO A 205 36.27 -0.71 17.63
CA PRO A 205 37.49 0.09 17.71
C PRO A 205 37.75 0.90 16.43
#